data_AF-A0A2Z4GGW5-F1
#
_entry.id   AF-A0A2Z4GGW5-F1
#
_cell.length_a   1.000
_cell.length_b   1.000
_cell.length_c   1.000
_cell.angle_alpha   90.00
_cell.angle_beta   90.00
_cell.angle_gamma   90.00
#
_symmetry.space_group_name_H-M   'P 1'
#
loop_
_entity.id
_entity.type
_entity.pdbx_description
1 polymer ?
#
loop_
_entity_poly.entity_id
_entity_poly.type
_entity_poly.pdbx_seq_one_letter_code
_entity_poly.pdbx_strand_id
1 'polypeptide(L)' 'MKALAKTRGLNYVDYHTPLKNTGNGMDPDLAKDGVHPTMKAYSIMGKLLLDALK' A
#
# COMPACT_ATOMS: atom_id res chain seq x y z
N MET A 1 6.75 10.69 -3.74
CA MET A 1 7.51 9.43 -3.88
C MET A 1 7.47 8.87 -5.31
N LYS A 2 6.31 8.69 -5.95
CA LYS A 2 6.22 8.19 -7.34
C LYS A 2 7.13 8.89 -8.36
N ALA A 3 7.12 10.23 -8.40
CA ALA A 3 7.98 10.99 -9.32
C ALA A 3 9.47 10.77 -9.04
N LEU A 4 9.87 10.73 -7.77
CA LEU A 4 11.26 10.47 -7.36
C LEU A 4 11.72 9.05 -7.72
N ALA A 5 10.85 8.05 -7.56
CA ALA A 5 11.16 6.68 -7.99
C ALA A 5 11.38 6.62 -9.51
N LYS A 6 10.51 7.29 -10.28
CA LYS A 6 10.66 7.40 -11.74
C LYS A 6 11.98 8.05 -12.15
N THR A 7 12.38 9.15 -11.52
CA THR A 7 13.65 9.82 -11.87
C THR A 7 14.88 9.00 -11.50
N ARG A 8 14.74 8.04 -10.58
CA ARG A 8 15.83 7.14 -10.15
C ARG A 8 15.79 5.77 -10.81
N GLY A 9 14.85 5.51 -11.73
CA GLY A 9 14.69 4.20 -12.36
C GLY A 9 14.26 3.09 -11.40
N LEU A 10 13.54 3.45 -10.33
CA LEU A 10 13.06 2.52 -9.32
C LEU A 10 11.58 2.18 -9.53
N ASN A 11 11.19 0.96 -9.22
CA ASN A 11 9.79 0.56 -9.16
C ASN A 11 9.09 1.24 -7.98
N TYR A 12 7.88 1.76 -8.21
CA TYR A 12 7.05 2.38 -7.19
C TYR A 12 5.76 1.58 -7.01
N VAL A 13 5.52 1.11 -5.78
CA VAL A 13 4.29 0.41 -5.40
C VAL A 13 3.40 1.36 -4.60
N ASP A 14 2.18 1.59 -5.07
CA ASP A 14 1.21 2.44 -4.40
C ASP A 14 0.34 1.64 -3.42
N TYR A 15 0.75 1.58 -2.15
CA TYR A 15 -0.07 0.98 -1.09
C TYR A 15 -1.16 1.92 -0.58
N HIS A 16 -1.03 3.23 -0.75
CA HIS A 16 -1.94 4.19 -0.15
C HIS A 16 -3.31 4.18 -0.82
N THR A 17 -3.36 4.30 -2.15
CA THR A 17 -4.62 4.30 -2.91
C THR A 17 -5.53 3.10 -2.59
N PRO A 18 -5.05 1.84 -2.54
CA PRO A 18 -5.88 0.68 -2.26
C PRO A 18 -6.19 0.45 -0.77
N LEU A 19 -5.42 1.01 0.16
CA LEU A 19 -5.62 0.79 1.61
C LEU A 19 -6.34 1.95 2.31
N LYS A 20 -6.40 3.14 1.68
CA LYS A 20 -7.05 4.29 2.29
C LYS A 20 -8.57 4.20 2.19
N ASN A 21 -9.25 4.60 3.25
CA ASN A 21 -10.69 4.85 3.26
C ASN A 21 -11.01 6.28 2.83
N THR A 22 -12.29 6.67 2.90
CA THR A 22 -12.76 8.01 2.52
C THR A 22 -12.20 9.12 3.42
N GLY A 23 -11.83 8.79 4.66
CA GLY A 23 -11.14 9.68 5.60
C GLY A 23 -9.63 9.75 5.41
N ASN A 24 -9.10 9.10 4.37
CA ASN A 24 -7.67 9.01 4.08
C ASN A 24 -6.83 8.32 5.18
N GLY A 25 -7.48 7.50 6.01
CA GLY A 25 -6.86 6.57 6.96
C GLY A 25 -7.09 5.12 6.53
N MET A 26 -6.81 4.15 7.39
CA MET A 26 -7.14 2.74 7.15
C MET A 26 -8.36 2.35 7.97
N ASP A 27 -9.24 1.52 7.40
CA ASP A 27 -10.35 0.95 8.16
C ASP A 27 -9.83 -0.02 9.24
N PRO A 28 -10.56 -0.20 10.36
CA PRO A 28 -10.11 -1.05 11.48
C PRO A 28 -9.84 -2.51 11.10
N ASP A 29 -10.43 -3.01 10.02
CA ASP A 29 -10.18 -4.36 9.49
C ASP A 29 -8.86 -4.47 8.73
N LEU A 30 -8.31 -3.35 8.27
CA LEU A 30 -7.01 -3.23 7.61
C LEU A 30 -5.90 -2.77 8.58
N ALA A 31 -6.22 -2.00 9.61
CA ALA A 31 -5.30 -1.65 10.70
C ALA A 31 -6.04 -1.45 12.02
N LYS A 32 -5.94 -2.41 12.96
CA LYS A 32 -6.76 -2.44 14.19
C LYS A 32 -6.45 -1.27 15.13
N ASP A 33 -5.19 -0.86 15.20
CA ASP A 33 -4.72 0.29 15.98
C ASP A 33 -4.56 1.56 15.13
N GLY A 34 -5.02 1.52 13.87
CA GLY A 34 -4.86 2.60 12.90
C GLY A 34 -3.45 2.79 12.36
N VAL A 35 -2.47 1.95 12.75
CA VAL A 35 -1.06 2.08 12.37
C VAL A 35 -0.54 0.81 11.69
N HIS A 36 -0.71 -0.35 12.31
CA HIS A 36 -0.11 -1.60 11.86
C HIS A 36 -1.09 -2.38 10.95
N PRO A 37 -0.66 -2.79 9.74
CA PRO A 37 -1.49 -3.58 8.85
C PRO A 37 -1.90 -4.92 9.49
N THR A 38 -3.16 -5.31 9.29
CA THR A 38 -3.62 -6.67 9.59
C THR A 38 -3.17 -7.64 8.51
N MET A 39 -3.38 -8.95 8.73
CA MET A 39 -3.15 -9.97 7.70
C MET A 39 -3.94 -9.70 6.39
N LYS A 40 -5.12 -9.09 6.50
CA LYS A 40 -5.92 -8.70 5.33
C LYS A 40 -5.19 -7.62 4.52
N ALA A 41 -4.70 -6.57 5.18
CA ALA A 41 -3.93 -5.53 4.53
C ALA A 41 -2.61 -6.05 3.93
N TYR A 42 -1.88 -6.90 4.65
CA TYR A 42 -0.65 -7.53 4.12
C TYR A 42 -0.91 -8.38 2.87
N SER A 43 -2.05 -9.07 2.79
CA SER A 43 -2.42 -9.84 1.60
C SER A 43 -2.63 -8.94 0.37
N ILE A 44 -3.26 -7.77 0.56
CA ILE A 44 -3.42 -6.75 -0.49
C ILE A 44 -2.04 -6.22 -0.91
N MET A 45 -1.20 -5.86 0.07
CA MET A 45 0.15 -5.36 -0.18
C MET A 45 1.01 -6.38 -0.95
N GLY A 46 0.97 -7.66 -0.56
CA GLY A 46 1.71 -8.72 -1.23
C GLY A 46 1.33 -8.86 -2.70
N LYS A 47 0.03 -8.81 -3.02
CA LYS A 47 -0.44 -8.84 -4.41
C LYS A 47 0.11 -7.68 -5.24
N LEU A 48 0.03 -6.45 -4.71
CA LEU A 48 0.52 -5.25 -5.39
C LEU A 48 2.03 -5.31 -5.63
N LEU A 49 2.79 -5.82 -4.65
CA LEU A 49 4.23 -6.00 -4.79
C LEU A 49 4.57 -7.02 -5.89
N LEU A 50 3.94 -8.19 -5.86
CA LEU A 50 4.19 -9.24 -6.85
C LEU A 50 3.80 -8.78 -8.27
N ASP A 51 2.72 -8.02 -8.41
CA ASP A 51 2.32 -7.43 -9.70
C ASP A 51 3.33 -6.38 -10.20
N ALA A 52 4.02 -5.67 -9.31
CA ALA A 52 5.06 -4.70 -9.67
C ALA A 52 6.45 -5.31 -9.96
N LEU A 53 6.63 -6.62 -9.74
CA LEU A 53 7.87 -7.36 -10.00
C LEU A 53 7.85 -8.15 -11.32
N LYS A 54 6.68 -8.23 -11.97
CA LYS A 54 6.52 -8.80 -13.32
C LYS A 54 7.00 -7.80 -14.37
#